data_AF-A0A4Q3SMA0-F1
#
_entry.id   AF-A0A4Q3SMA0-F1
#
_cell.length_a   1.000
_cell.length_b   1.000
_cell.length_c   1.000
_cell.angle_alpha   90.00
_cell.angle_beta   90.00
_cell.angle_gamma   90.00
#
_symmetry.space_group_name_H-M   'P 1'
#
loop_
_entity.id
_entity.type
_entity.pdbx_description
1 polymer ?
#
loop_
_entity_poly.entity_id
_entity_poly.type
_entity_poly.pdbx_seq_one_letter_code
_entity_poly.pdbx_strand_id
1 'polypeptide(L)' 'MDFEEYRKHDAVGLAGLVSKGEVTPPELLEVAVSRMAAVDPKINAVTLDLTEAGRKAADRHIWG' A
#
# COMPACT_ATOMS: atom_id res chain seq x y z
N MET A 1 7.08 1.74 6.62
CA MET A 1 6.32 1.91 7.89
C MET A 1 5.79 0.56 8.33
N ASP A 2 5.42 0.38 9.59
CA ASP A 2 4.75 -0.85 10.03
C ASP A 2 3.22 -0.79 9.76
N PHE A 3 2.56 -1.93 9.90
CA PHE A 3 1.12 -2.04 9.65
C PHE A 3 0.26 -1.29 10.69
N GLU A 4 0.72 -1.18 11.94
CA GLU A 4 -0.04 -0.49 12.99
C GLU A 4 -0.08 1.01 12.76
N GLU A 5 0.99 1.59 12.20
CA GLU A 5 0.99 2.98 11.77
C GLU A 5 0.19 3.16 10.48
N TYR A 6 0.39 2.28 9.48
CA TYR A 6 -0.35 2.31 8.22
C TYR A 6 -1.87 2.36 8.43
N ARG A 7 -2.41 1.53 9.33
CA ARG A 7 -3.86 1.41 9.54
C ARG A 7 -4.51 2.60 10.26
N LYS A 8 -3.71 3.51 10.84
CA LYS A 8 -4.21 4.73 11.50
C LYS A 8 -4.54 5.84 10.51
N HIS A 9 -4.02 5.74 9.30
CA HIS A 9 -4.20 6.73 8.24
C HIS A 9 -5.23 6.24 7.24
N ASP A 10 -6.04 7.15 6.71
CA ASP A 10 -6.87 6.89 5.53
C ASP A 10 -6.07 7.18 4.24
N ALA A 11 -6.73 7.04 3.08
CA ALA A 11 -6.07 7.28 1.79
C ALA A 11 -5.50 8.71 1.66
N VAL A 12 -6.16 9.72 2.24
CA VAL A 12 -5.71 11.11 2.17
C VAL A 12 -4.53 11.33 3.12
N GLY A 13 -4.59 10.77 4.33
CA GLY A 13 -3.49 10.79 5.30
C GLY A 13 -2.22 10.15 4.74
N LEU A 14 -2.35 8.96 4.15
CA LEU A 14 -1.23 8.26 3.50
C LEU A 14 -0.66 9.06 2.31
N ALA A 15 -1.52 9.67 1.48
CA ALA A 15 -1.06 10.55 0.41
C ALA A 15 -0.31 11.79 0.94
N GLY A 16 -0.75 12.34 2.08
CA GLY A 16 -0.07 13.42 2.77
C GLY A 16 1.34 13.04 3.24
N LEU A 17 1.51 11.84 3.81
CA LEU A 17 2.83 11.33 4.21
C LEU A 17 3.77 11.15 3.02
N VAL A 18 3.26 10.64 1.89
CA VAL A 18 4.01 10.53 0.64
C VAL A 18 4.42 11.90 0.12
N SER A 19 3.50 12.87 0.10
CA SER A 19 3.78 14.23 -0.37
C SER A 19 4.85 14.94 0.48
N LYS A 20 4.91 14.64 1.78
CA LYS A 20 5.95 15.15 2.69
C LYS A 20 7.27 14.38 2.60
N GLY A 21 7.32 13.27 1.87
CA GLY A 21 8.48 12.39 1.78
C GLY A 21 8.74 11.55 3.03
N GLU A 22 7.76 11.43 3.93
CA GLU A 22 7.88 10.62 5.15
C GLU A 22 7.84 9.11 4.85
N VAL A 23 7.17 8.73 3.75
CA VAL A 23 7.09 7.36 3.22
C VAL A 23 7.07 7.39 1.70
N THR A 24 7.46 6.29 1.06
CA THR A 24 7.41 6.17 -0.40
C THR A 24 6.18 5.38 -0.89
N PRO A 25 5.67 5.61 -2.11
CA PRO A 25 4.56 4.81 -2.65
C PRO A 25 4.85 3.29 -2.68
N PRO A 26 6.04 2.81 -3.11
CA PRO A 26 6.35 1.37 -3.06
C PRO A 26 6.35 0.82 -1.64
N GLU A 27 6.86 1.58 -0.68
CA GLU A 27 6.86 1.17 0.73
C GLU A 27 5.44 1.01 1.29
N LEU A 28 4.52 1.94 0.98
CA LEU A 28 3.12 1.82 1.37
C LEU A 28 2.43 0.61 0.73
N LEU A 29 2.74 0.35 -0.53
CA LEU A 29 2.19 -0.80 -1.25
C LEU A 29 2.63 -2.11 -0.60
N GLU A 30 3.90 -2.28 -0.27
CA GLU A 30 4.39 -3.52 0.34
C GLU A 30 3.74 -3.79 1.71
N VAL A 31 3.43 -2.76 2.48
CA VAL A 31 2.68 -2.91 3.74
C VAL A 31 1.26 -3.42 3.48
N ALA A 32 0.56 -2.85 2.50
CA ALA A 32 -0.79 -3.28 2.12
C ALA A 32 -0.81 -4.72 1.60
N VAL A 33 0.14 -5.08 0.72
CA VAL A 33 0.28 -6.42 0.15
C VAL A 33 0.61 -7.45 1.23
N SER A 34 1.54 -7.12 2.14
CA SER A 34 1.89 -7.98 3.27
C SER A 34 0.67 -8.25 4.16
N ARG A 35 -0.15 -7.23 4.42
CA ARG A 35 -1.38 -7.39 5.20
C ARG A 35 -2.40 -8.27 4.46
N MET A 36 -2.61 -8.00 3.17
CA MET A 36 -3.51 -8.78 2.31
C MET A 36 -3.11 -10.26 2.34
N ALA A 37 -1.84 -10.59 2.09
CA ALA A 37 -1.34 -11.97 2.10
C ALA A 37 -1.54 -12.69 3.44
N ALA A 38 -1.49 -11.95 4.56
CA ALA A 38 -1.71 -12.51 5.89
C ALA A 38 -3.20 -12.78 6.23
N VAL A 39 -4.14 -12.08 5.59
CA VAL A 39 -5.57 -12.09 5.94
C VAL A 39 -6.40 -12.81 4.89
N ASP A 40 -6.11 -12.62 3.61
CA ASP A 40 -6.91 -13.12 2.50
C ASP A 40 -7.14 -14.63 2.52
N PRO A 41 -6.18 -15.50 2.91
CA PRO A 41 -6.43 -16.95 3.04
C PRO A 41 -7.54 -17.32 4.03
N LYS A 42 -7.92 -16.41 4.94
CA LYS A 42 -8.96 -16.65 5.95
C LYS A 42 -10.35 -16.20 5.50
N ILE A 43 -10.42 -15.25 4.58
CA ILE A 43 -11.68 -14.59 4.19
C ILE A 43 -11.99 -14.69 2.70
N ASN A 44 -11.01 -15.08 1.88
CA ASN A 44 -11.10 -15.23 0.43
C ASN A 44 -11.75 -14.00 -0.24
N ALA A 45 -11.22 -12.81 0.06
CA ALA A 45 -11.78 -11.54 -0.39
C ALA A 45 -11.21 -11.09 -1.74
N VAL A 46 -9.98 -11.50 -2.07
CA VAL A 46 -9.29 -11.13 -3.30
C VAL A 46 -9.39 -12.28 -4.30
N THR A 47 -10.17 -12.10 -5.36
CA THR A 47 -10.38 -13.12 -6.41
C THR A 47 -9.37 -13.04 -7.55
N LEU A 48 -8.69 -11.90 -7.69
CA LEU A 48 -7.67 -11.66 -8.70
C LEU A 48 -6.49 -10.92 -8.06
N ASP A 49 -5.32 -11.53 -8.10
CA ASP A 49 -4.09 -10.91 -7.62
C ASP A 49 -3.53 -9.95 -8.69
N LEU A 50 -3.49 -8.66 -8.36
CA LEU A 50 -2.92 -7.59 -9.19
C LEU A 50 -1.70 -6.93 -8.52
N THR A 51 -1.06 -7.60 -7.56
CA THR A 51 0.08 -7.07 -6.80
C THR A 51 1.21 -6.57 -7.72
N GLU A 52 1.52 -7.30 -8.79
CA GLU A 52 2.56 -6.91 -9.74
C GLU A 52 2.20 -5.63 -10.52
N ALA A 53 0.95 -5.48 -10.94
CA ALA A 53 0.47 -4.26 -11.58
C ALA A 53 0.50 -3.07 -10.61
N GLY A 54 0.17 -3.30 -9.34
CA GLY A 54 0.29 -2.32 -8.26
C GLY A 54 1.74 -1.84 -8.09
N ARG A 55 2.71 -2.75 -8.08
CA ARG A 55 4.15 -2.41 -7.97
C ARG A 55 4.60 -1.52 -9.12
N LYS A 56 4.26 -1.90 -10.35
CA LYS A 56 4.54 -1.11 -11.56
C LYS A 56 3.92 0.29 -11.51
N ALA A 57 2.75 0.44 -10.89
CA ALA A 57 2.09 1.73 -10.73
C ALA A 57 2.74 2.57 -9.61
N ALA A 58 3.14 1.97 -8.51
CA ALA A 58 3.80 2.66 -7.39
C ALA A 58 5.19 3.20 -7.79
N ASP A 59 5.88 2.52 -8.70
CA ASP A 59 7.18 2.96 -9.26
C ASP A 59 7.04 4.14 -10.23
N ARG A 60 5.84 4.37 -10.80
CA ARG A 60 5.61 5.54 -11.64
C ARG A 60 5.55 6.76 -10.75
N HIS A 61 6.50 7.66 -10.90
CA HIS A 61 6.50 8.93 -10.20
C HIS A 61 5.33 9.79 -10.69
N ILE A 62 4.20 9.74 -9.98
CA ILE A 62 2.94 10.45 -10.30
C ILE A 62 2.86 11.86 -9.73
N TRP A 63 3.92 12.35 -9.09
CA TRP A 63 4.02 13.70 -8.56
C TRP A 63 5.12 14.46 -9.30
N GLY A 64 4.71 15.27 -10.27
CA GLY A 64 5.52 16.30 -10.92
C GLY A 64 5.01 17.68 -10.53
#